data_AF-A0AAD7WXL9-F1
#
_entry.id   AF-A0AAD7WXL9-F1
#
_cell.length_a   1.000
_cell.length_b   1.000
_cell.length_c   1.000
_cell.angle_alpha   90.00
_cell.angle_beta   90.00
_cell.angle_gamma   90.00
#
_symmetry.space_group_name_H-M   'P 1'
#
loop_
_entity.id
_entity.type
_entity.pdbx_description
1 polymer ?
#
loop_
_entity_poly.entity_id
_entity_poly.type
_entity_poly.pdbx_seq_one_letter_code
_entity_poly.pdbx_strand_id
1 'polypeptide(L)'
;MTEIEDLKKQFSELQAKFVEQSEHLRDYAGLLEQAREDQRQALAMAKAVIEQKATAPATVFIQRDRRCPDSSGSTPPGEVSVAEWIASMKAYFQVCKVPEEDQVEVLKQHLKGEAKFTVKLKLESGAKSVDEIFLALKEVYGDKTPIGVRLREFYDRRQAAGEKVRAYAYDLQDKLNQLKAQDSTRVPDIDVMLKEQFVIGLRDDTLRREMKKEVKENPHRHSAP
;
A
#
# COMPACT_ATOMS: atom_id res chain seq x y z
N MET A 1 27.97 87.41 -41.11
CA MET A 1 26.99 86.47 -41.72
C MET A 1 27.35 85.00 -41.49
N THR A 2 28.60 84.67 -41.16
CA THR A 2 29.11 83.30 -40.98
C THR A 2 28.57 82.56 -39.74
N GLU A 3 28.41 83.24 -38.60
CA GLU A 3 27.99 82.57 -37.34
C GLU A 3 26.54 82.06 -37.37
N ILE A 4 25.64 82.74 -38.07
CA ILE A 4 24.23 82.33 -38.19
C ILE A 4 24.10 81.09 -39.08
N GLU A 5 24.95 80.97 -40.10
CA GLU A 5 24.99 79.80 -40.98
C GLU A 5 25.57 78.58 -40.26
N ASP A 6 26.61 78.77 -39.44
CA ASP A 6 27.17 77.70 -38.60
C ASP A 6 26.18 77.20 -37.55
N LEU A 7 25.42 78.09 -36.89
CA LEU A 7 24.37 77.68 -35.95
C LEU A 7 23.27 76.88 -36.64
N LYS A 8 22.84 77.29 -37.84
CA LYS A 8 21.84 76.54 -38.62
C LYS A 8 22.34 75.16 -39.00
N LYS A 9 23.62 75.04 -39.35
CA LYS A 9 24.24 73.76 -39.65
C LYS A 9 24.29 72.84 -38.41
N GLN A 10 24.71 73.36 -37.26
CA GLN A 10 24.71 72.61 -36.00
C GLN A 10 23.31 72.16 -35.59
N PHE A 11 22.30 73.01 -35.76
CA PHE A 11 20.91 72.65 -35.47
C PHE A 11 20.40 71.55 -36.40
N SER A 12 20.72 71.63 -37.70
CA SER A 12 20.38 70.58 -38.68
C SER A 12 21.05 69.25 -38.35
N GLU A 13 22.32 69.27 -37.94
CA GLU A 13 23.06 68.07 -37.53
C GLU A 13 22.48 67.46 -36.24
N LEU A 14 22.08 68.30 -35.29
CA LEU A 14 21.44 67.86 -34.04
C LEU A 14 20.06 67.24 -34.31
N GLN A 15 19.28 67.84 -35.20
CA GLN A 15 17.98 67.32 -35.62
C GLN A 15 18.12 65.96 -36.32
N ALA A 16 19.13 65.81 -37.19
CA ALA A 16 19.43 64.53 -37.84
C ALA A 16 19.81 63.44 -36.80
N LYS A 17 20.68 63.76 -35.84
CA LYS A 17 21.04 62.83 -34.76
C LYS A 17 19.86 62.44 -33.88
N PHE A 18 18.92 63.35 -33.63
CA PHE A 18 17.72 63.06 -32.85
C PHE A 18 16.79 62.09 -33.59
N VAL A 19 16.64 62.26 -34.92
CA VAL A 19 15.85 61.34 -35.76
C VAL A 19 16.49 59.95 -35.73
N GLU A 20 17.80 59.85 -35.97
CA GLU A 20 18.54 58.58 -35.95
C GLU A 20 18.44 57.88 -34.58
N GLN A 21 18.58 58.63 -33.48
CA GLN A 21 18.42 58.11 -32.13
C GLN A 21 16.98 57.63 -31.85
N SER A 22 15.98 58.33 -32.40
CA SER A 22 14.57 57.96 -32.26
C SER A 22 14.20 56.71 -33.06
N GLU A 23 14.82 56.50 -34.22
CA GLU A 23 14.67 55.28 -35.03
C GLU A 23 15.34 54.10 -34.33
N HIS A 24 16.58 54.28 -33.84
CA HIS A 24 17.29 53.24 -33.09
C HIS A 24 16.51 52.79 -31.84
N LEU A 25 15.90 53.72 -31.10
CA LEU A 25 15.05 53.38 -29.94
C LEU A 25 13.79 52.60 -30.34
N ARG A 26 13.22 52.89 -31.53
CA ARG A 26 12.04 52.21 -32.05
C ARG A 26 12.37 50.77 -32.47
N ASP A 27 13.51 50.57 -33.11
CA ASP A 27 14.01 49.24 -33.47
C ASP A 27 14.32 48.40 -32.22
N TYR A 28 14.93 49.02 -31.21
CA TYR A 28 15.18 48.36 -29.93
C TYR A 28 13.90 47.96 -29.20
N ALA A 29 12.86 48.81 -29.27
CA ALA A 29 11.54 48.48 -28.74
C ALA A 29 10.88 47.31 -29.49
N GLY A 30 11.00 47.28 -30.82
CA GLY A 30 10.52 46.16 -31.65
C GLY A 30 11.20 44.84 -31.32
N LEU A 31 12.53 44.85 -31.11
CA LEU A 31 13.28 43.66 -30.71
C LEU A 31 12.86 43.13 -29.32
N LEU A 32 12.61 44.02 -28.36
CA LEU A 32 12.13 43.63 -27.03
C LEU A 32 10.72 43.05 -27.06
N GLU A 33 9.86 43.56 -27.93
CA GLU A 33 8.50 43.06 -28.12
C GLU A 33 8.50 41.69 -28.79
N GLN A 34 9.34 41.50 -29.81
CA GLN A 34 9.56 40.20 -30.44
C GLN A 34 10.07 39.17 -29.43
N ALA A 35 11.07 39.51 -28.62
CA ALA A 35 11.61 38.59 -27.60
C ALA A 35 10.57 38.19 -26.54
N ARG A 36 9.66 39.09 -26.18
CA ARG A 36 8.55 38.79 -25.27
C ARG A 36 7.53 37.83 -25.90
N GLU A 37 7.23 38.01 -27.17
CA GLU A 37 6.30 37.14 -27.89
C GLU A 37 6.90 35.73 -28.06
N ASP A 38 8.19 35.63 -28.41
CA ASP A 38 8.90 34.36 -28.49
C ASP A 38 8.91 33.63 -27.14
N GLN A 39 9.13 34.36 -26.03
CA GLN A 39 9.05 33.80 -24.67
C GLN A 39 7.62 33.29 -24.37
N ARG A 40 6.60 34.05 -24.75
CA ARG A 40 5.20 33.67 -24.53
C ARG A 40 4.84 32.40 -25.31
N GLN A 41 5.29 32.29 -26.55
CA GLN A 41 5.12 31.09 -27.38
C GLN A 41 5.86 29.90 -26.80
N ALA A 42 7.12 30.06 -26.36
CA ALA A 42 7.88 29.01 -25.72
C ALA A 42 7.19 28.48 -24.44
N LEU A 43 6.65 29.38 -23.62
CA LEU A 43 5.90 29.02 -22.42
C LEU A 43 4.57 28.32 -22.77
N ALA A 44 3.88 28.75 -23.84
CA ALA A 44 2.66 28.09 -24.31
C ALA A 44 2.94 26.66 -24.81
N MET A 45 4.02 26.47 -25.57
CA MET A 45 4.48 25.13 -26.00
C MET A 45 4.86 24.26 -24.81
N ALA A 46 5.62 24.79 -23.85
CA ALA A 46 5.97 24.06 -22.63
C ALA A 46 4.72 23.65 -21.83
N LYS A 47 3.73 24.54 -21.71
CA LYS A 47 2.44 24.22 -21.08
C LYS A 47 1.72 23.09 -21.81
N ALA A 48 1.66 23.12 -23.13
CA ALA A 48 1.02 22.06 -23.93
C ALA A 48 1.73 20.70 -23.76
N VAL A 49 3.06 20.68 -23.69
CA VAL A 49 3.84 19.46 -23.41
C VAL A 49 3.56 18.92 -22.00
N ILE A 50 3.50 19.81 -20.99
CA ILE A 50 3.15 19.42 -19.62
C ILE A 50 1.73 18.86 -19.56
N GLU A 51 0.77 19.47 -20.25
CA GLU A 51 -0.62 19.04 -20.27
C GLU A 51 -0.79 17.68 -20.99
N GLN A 52 -0.12 17.48 -22.13
CA GLN A 52 -0.04 16.17 -22.80
C GLN A 52 0.59 15.10 -21.90
N LYS A 53 1.62 15.45 -21.12
CA LYS A 53 2.28 14.54 -20.18
C LYS A 53 1.44 14.29 -18.92
N ALA A 54 0.52 15.19 -18.56
CA ALA A 54 -0.41 15.04 -17.45
C ALA A 54 -1.63 14.18 -17.81
N THR A 55 -2.00 14.08 -19.10
CA THR A 55 -3.04 13.16 -19.57
C THR A 55 -2.58 11.70 -19.57
N ALA A 56 -1.27 11.45 -19.60
CA ALA A 56 -0.71 10.15 -19.25
C ALA A 56 -0.61 10.06 -17.72
N PRO A 57 -1.18 9.05 -17.05
CA PRO A 57 -1.00 8.90 -15.61
C PRO A 57 0.50 8.81 -15.33
N ALA A 58 1.02 9.76 -14.55
CA ALA A 58 2.38 9.70 -14.06
C ALA A 58 2.50 8.46 -13.18
N THR A 59 2.95 7.35 -13.77
CA THR A 59 3.31 6.14 -13.05
C THR A 59 4.57 6.45 -12.25
N VAL A 60 4.38 7.05 -11.08
CA VAL A 60 5.43 7.16 -10.07
C VAL A 60 5.65 5.75 -9.55
N PHE A 61 6.69 5.09 -10.06
CA PHE A 61 7.17 3.82 -9.53
C PHE A 61 7.84 4.10 -8.18
N ILE A 62 7.04 4.15 -7.12
CA ILE A 62 7.56 4.18 -5.76
C ILE A 62 8.13 2.77 -5.54
N GLN A 63 9.46 2.62 -5.65
CA GLN A 63 10.15 1.42 -5.17
C GLN A 63 9.93 1.34 -3.65
N ARG A 64 8.87 0.63 -3.27
CA ARG A 64 8.61 0.25 -1.88
C ARG A 64 9.44 -1.00 -1.63
N ASP A 65 10.68 -0.82 -1.21
CA ASP A 65 11.51 -1.88 -0.64
C ASP A 65 10.91 -2.36 0.69
N ARG A 66 9.75 -3.02 0.63
CA ARG A 66 9.34 -3.99 1.64
C ARG A 66 9.65 -5.34 1.03
N ARG A 67 10.82 -5.90 1.40
CA ARG A 67 11.16 -7.30 1.09
C ARG A 67 10.00 -8.17 1.59
N CYS A 68 9.24 -8.74 0.66
CA CYS A 68 8.34 -9.83 1.01
C CYS A 68 9.19 -10.98 1.55
N PRO A 69 8.78 -11.63 2.64
CA PRO A 69 9.44 -12.84 3.09
C PRO A 69 9.44 -13.88 1.95
N ASP A 70 10.56 -14.55 1.72
CA ASP A 70 10.59 -15.73 0.85
C ASP A 70 9.93 -16.91 1.59
N SER A 71 9.11 -17.70 0.90
CA SER A 71 8.51 -18.92 1.48
C SER A 71 9.25 -20.17 0.98
N SER A 72 9.78 -20.97 1.92
CA SER A 72 10.50 -22.23 1.67
C SER A 72 9.58 -23.46 1.64
N GLY A 73 8.41 -23.37 2.26
CA GLY A 73 7.46 -24.50 2.43
C GLY A 73 7.64 -25.30 3.73
N SER A 74 8.57 -24.95 4.62
CA SER A 74 8.73 -25.61 5.92
C SER A 74 8.25 -24.71 7.06
N THR A 75 7.67 -25.31 8.10
CA THR A 75 7.41 -24.65 9.40
C THR A 75 8.37 -25.18 10.46
N PRO A 76 9.65 -24.75 10.48
CA PRO A 76 10.38 -24.70 11.73
C PRO A 76 9.84 -23.55 12.61
N PRO A 77 10.01 -23.61 13.94
CA PRO A 77 9.55 -22.56 14.84
C PRO A 77 10.23 -21.23 14.48
N GLY A 78 9.47 -20.27 13.97
CA GLY A 78 9.96 -18.92 13.61
C GLY A 78 9.90 -18.57 12.12
N GLU A 79 9.50 -19.49 11.23
CA GLU A 79 9.20 -19.16 9.82
C GLU A 79 7.72 -18.74 9.65
N VAL A 80 7.50 -17.80 8.72
CA VAL A 80 6.18 -17.25 8.39
C VAL A 80 5.30 -18.39 7.84
N SER A 81 4.11 -18.58 8.41
CA SER A 81 3.19 -19.60 7.94
C SER A 81 2.77 -19.33 6.49
N VAL A 82 2.38 -20.37 5.74
CA VAL A 82 1.91 -20.17 4.35
C VAL A 82 0.69 -19.24 4.29
N ALA A 83 -0.17 -19.25 5.32
CA ALA A 83 -1.29 -18.32 5.42
C ALA A 83 -0.82 -16.84 5.53
N GLU A 84 0.14 -16.57 6.42
CA GLU A 84 0.72 -15.23 6.61
C GLU A 84 1.52 -14.78 5.40
N TRP A 85 2.23 -15.69 4.75
CA TRP A 85 2.96 -15.40 3.52
C TRP A 85 2.00 -15.05 2.38
N ILE A 86 0.91 -15.80 2.19
CA ILE A 86 -0.13 -15.47 1.21
C ILE A 86 -0.73 -14.10 1.50
N ALA A 87 -1.05 -13.80 2.77
CA ALA A 87 -1.56 -12.48 3.16
C ALA A 87 -0.56 -11.36 2.84
N SER A 88 0.74 -11.61 3.08
CA SER A 88 1.83 -10.68 2.77
C SER A 88 1.95 -10.43 1.25
N MET A 89 1.88 -11.48 0.43
CA MET A 89 1.91 -11.36 -1.03
C MET A 89 0.69 -10.61 -1.56
N LYS A 90 -0.51 -10.89 -1.03
CA LYS A 90 -1.72 -10.13 -1.39
C LYS A 90 -1.59 -8.65 -1.04
N ALA A 91 -1.08 -8.34 0.15
CA ALA A 91 -0.81 -6.96 0.55
C ALA A 91 0.24 -6.29 -0.35
N TYR A 92 1.28 -7.03 -0.73
CA TYR A 92 2.31 -6.54 -1.64
C TYR A 92 1.73 -6.18 -3.02
N PHE A 93 0.92 -7.04 -3.63
CA PHE A 93 0.28 -6.73 -4.91
C PHE A 93 -0.57 -5.46 -4.84
N GLN A 94 -1.32 -5.27 -3.75
CA GLN A 94 -2.14 -4.08 -3.53
C GLN A 94 -1.29 -2.82 -3.34
N VAL A 95 -0.28 -2.89 -2.48
CA VAL A 95 0.58 -1.74 -2.14
C VAL A 95 1.46 -1.34 -3.32
N CYS A 96 2.00 -2.30 -4.06
CA CYS A 96 2.86 -2.06 -5.21
C CYS A 96 2.09 -1.87 -6.52
N LYS A 97 0.75 -2.01 -6.49
CA LYS A 97 -0.14 -1.92 -7.66
C LYS A 97 0.35 -2.79 -8.82
N VAL A 98 0.72 -4.03 -8.51
CA VAL A 98 1.27 -4.97 -9.50
C VAL A 98 0.17 -5.33 -10.51
N PRO A 99 0.40 -5.12 -11.82
CA PRO A 99 -0.56 -5.48 -12.86
C PRO A 99 -0.92 -6.96 -12.80
N GLU A 100 -2.19 -7.30 -13.01
CA GLU A 100 -2.70 -8.69 -12.89
C GLU A 100 -1.93 -9.68 -13.79
N GLU A 101 -1.54 -9.22 -14.98
CA GLU A 101 -0.74 -9.96 -15.96
C GLU A 101 0.64 -10.39 -15.39
N ASP A 102 1.23 -9.55 -14.54
CA ASP A 102 2.57 -9.76 -13.97
C ASP A 102 2.55 -10.53 -12.65
N GLN A 103 1.41 -10.55 -11.95
CA GLN A 103 1.35 -11.08 -10.57
C GLN A 103 1.76 -12.54 -10.48
N VAL A 104 1.44 -13.36 -11.49
CA VAL A 104 1.82 -14.78 -11.53
C VAL A 104 3.34 -14.95 -11.64
N GLU A 105 4.00 -14.16 -12.49
CA GLU A 105 5.46 -14.20 -12.62
C GLU A 105 6.15 -13.69 -11.36
N VAL A 106 5.69 -12.57 -10.81
CA VAL A 106 6.19 -12.03 -9.54
C VAL A 106 6.04 -13.07 -8.43
N LEU A 107 4.88 -13.72 -8.32
CA LEU A 107 4.67 -14.77 -7.32
C LEU A 107 5.66 -15.93 -7.49
N LYS A 108 5.88 -16.39 -8.73
CA LYS A 108 6.87 -17.46 -9.02
C LYS A 108 8.29 -17.07 -8.64
N GLN A 109 8.66 -15.79 -8.68
CA GLN A 109 9.98 -15.31 -8.25
C GLN A 109 10.16 -15.38 -6.73
N HIS A 110 9.08 -15.18 -5.97
CA HIS A 110 9.05 -15.25 -4.51
C HIS A 110 8.86 -16.68 -3.95
N LEU A 111 8.57 -17.66 -4.80
CA LEU A 111 8.58 -19.07 -4.44
C LEU A 111 9.99 -19.64 -4.54
N LYS A 112 10.49 -20.21 -3.44
CA LYS A 112 11.80 -20.84 -3.35
C LYS A 112 11.66 -22.31 -2.94
N GLY A 113 12.73 -23.08 -3.13
CA GLY A 113 12.84 -24.45 -2.62
C GLY A 113 11.66 -25.34 -3.01
N GLU A 114 11.17 -26.11 -2.04
CA GLU A 114 10.11 -27.11 -2.22
C GLU A 114 8.80 -26.50 -2.69
N ALA A 115 8.43 -25.31 -2.18
CA ALA A 115 7.20 -24.62 -2.58
C ALA A 115 7.13 -24.35 -4.10
N LYS A 116 8.28 -24.02 -4.71
CA LYS A 116 8.38 -23.84 -6.17
C LYS A 116 8.19 -25.16 -6.93
N PHE A 117 8.75 -26.25 -6.42
CA PHE A 117 8.58 -27.58 -7.01
C PHE A 117 7.13 -28.06 -6.89
N THR A 118 6.48 -27.86 -5.75
CA THR A 118 5.09 -28.20 -5.53
C THR A 118 4.16 -27.52 -6.52
N VAL A 119 4.34 -26.23 -6.74
CA VAL A 119 3.55 -25.48 -7.73
C VAL A 119 3.80 -26.00 -9.13
N LYS A 120 5.06 -26.30 -9.50
CA LYS A 120 5.40 -26.89 -10.80
C LYS A 120 4.76 -28.26 -11.01
N LEU A 121 4.74 -29.11 -9.98
CA LEU A 121 4.16 -30.46 -10.02
C LEU A 121 2.63 -30.45 -10.04
N LYS A 122 2.00 -29.58 -9.24
CA LYS A 122 0.52 -29.52 -9.17
C LYS A 122 -0.12 -28.79 -10.34
N LEU A 123 0.57 -27.82 -10.93
CA LEU A 123 0.08 -27.02 -12.05
C LEU A 123 0.86 -27.36 -13.32
N GLU A 124 0.72 -28.61 -13.77
CA GLU A 124 1.45 -29.21 -14.90
C GLU A 124 1.41 -28.37 -16.19
N SER A 125 0.33 -27.63 -16.43
CA SER A 125 0.12 -26.77 -17.60
C SER A 125 0.45 -25.28 -17.34
N GLY A 126 1.04 -24.97 -16.18
CA GLY A 126 1.29 -23.61 -15.72
C GLY A 126 0.07 -23.01 -15.04
N ALA A 127 0.30 -22.21 -14.00
CA ALA A 127 -0.76 -21.47 -13.33
C ALA A 127 -1.27 -20.32 -14.21
N LYS A 128 -2.59 -20.23 -14.35
CA LYS A 128 -3.30 -19.18 -15.08
C LYS A 128 -3.61 -17.98 -14.19
N SER A 129 -3.63 -18.18 -12.87
CA SER A 129 -3.91 -17.14 -11.90
C SER A 129 -3.08 -17.31 -10.62
N VAL A 130 -2.97 -16.22 -9.87
CA VAL A 130 -2.34 -16.18 -8.54
C VAL A 130 -3.11 -17.07 -7.55
N ASP A 131 -4.44 -17.12 -7.67
CA ASP A 131 -5.29 -17.90 -6.78
C ASP A 131 -5.09 -19.40 -6.91
N GLU A 132 -4.83 -19.90 -8.13
CA GLU A 132 -4.46 -21.31 -8.35
C GLU A 132 -3.18 -21.68 -7.61
N ILE A 133 -2.18 -20.79 -7.61
CA ILE A 133 -0.92 -20.98 -6.89
C ILE A 133 -1.17 -20.97 -5.38
N PHE A 134 -1.94 -19.99 -4.89
CA PHE A 134 -2.30 -19.92 -3.48
C PHE A 134 -3.07 -21.15 -3.00
N LEU A 135 -3.98 -21.67 -3.82
CA LEU A 135 -4.72 -22.89 -3.52
C LEU A 135 -3.79 -24.10 -3.44
N ALA A 136 -2.90 -24.28 -4.42
CA ALA A 136 -1.93 -25.37 -4.43
C ALA A 136 -1.03 -25.36 -3.18
N LEU A 137 -0.56 -24.17 -2.78
CA LEU A 137 0.25 -24.01 -1.57
C LEU A 137 -0.54 -24.28 -0.29
N LYS A 138 -1.78 -23.79 -0.18
CA LYS A 138 -2.65 -24.08 0.96
C LYS A 138 -2.96 -25.56 1.11
N GLU A 139 -3.18 -26.28 0.02
CA GLU A 139 -3.46 -27.72 0.09
C GLU A 139 -2.26 -28.55 0.58
N VAL A 140 -1.04 -28.14 0.20
CA VAL A 140 0.16 -28.89 0.58
C VAL A 140 0.67 -28.48 1.95
N TYR A 141 0.75 -27.16 2.19
CA TYR A 141 1.44 -26.56 3.33
C TYR A 141 0.53 -25.76 4.27
N GLY A 142 -0.75 -25.63 3.94
CA GLY A 142 -1.71 -24.97 4.83
C GLY A 142 -1.96 -25.78 6.10
N ASP A 143 -2.59 -25.12 7.06
CA ASP A 143 -2.99 -25.76 8.31
C ASP A 143 -4.06 -26.85 8.05
N LYS A 144 -3.67 -28.10 8.26
CA LYS A 144 -4.55 -29.29 8.12
C LYS A 144 -5.20 -29.70 9.43
N THR A 145 -5.03 -28.93 10.50
CA THR A 145 -5.63 -29.23 11.79
C THR A 145 -7.14 -29.28 11.64
N PRO A 146 -7.80 -30.41 11.99
CA PRO A 146 -9.25 -30.52 11.90
C PRO A 146 -9.91 -29.45 12.78
N ILE A 147 -11.00 -28.85 12.29
CA ILE A 147 -11.71 -27.79 13.00
C ILE A 147 -12.11 -28.21 14.43
N GLY A 148 -12.46 -29.48 14.65
CA GLY A 148 -12.80 -29.99 15.98
C GLY A 148 -11.63 -29.94 16.97
N VAL A 149 -10.39 -30.07 16.49
CA VAL A 149 -9.18 -29.92 17.31
C VAL A 149 -8.98 -28.44 17.64
N ARG A 150 -9.11 -27.53 16.67
CA ARG A 150 -9.02 -26.08 16.90
C ARG A 150 -10.09 -25.58 17.88
N LEU A 151 -11.33 -26.08 17.77
CA LEU A 151 -12.41 -25.77 18.71
C LEU A 151 -12.06 -26.23 20.13
N ARG A 152 -11.53 -27.46 20.25
CA ARG A 152 -11.06 -27.98 21.53
C ARG A 152 -9.94 -27.11 22.11
N GLU A 153 -8.93 -26.76 21.31
CA GLU A 153 -7.83 -25.89 21.76
C GLU A 153 -8.33 -24.52 22.26
N PHE A 154 -9.34 -23.94 21.61
CA PHE A 154 -9.98 -22.71 22.06
C PHE A 154 -10.73 -22.90 23.39
N TYR A 155 -11.60 -23.91 23.47
CA TYR A 155 -12.44 -24.16 24.66
C TYR A 155 -11.67 -24.70 25.87
N ASP A 156 -10.54 -25.37 25.66
CA ASP A 156 -9.69 -25.90 26.75
C ASP A 156 -8.69 -24.86 27.24
N ARG A 157 -8.54 -23.74 26.54
CA ARG A 157 -7.57 -22.71 26.92
C ARG A 157 -7.97 -22.06 28.26
N ARG A 158 -7.11 -22.21 29.26
CA ARG A 158 -7.20 -21.59 30.59
C ARG A 158 -5.95 -20.78 30.90
N GLN A 159 -6.08 -19.67 31.62
CA GLN A 159 -4.95 -18.85 32.07
C GLN A 159 -3.99 -19.69 32.94
N ALA A 160 -2.73 -19.78 32.51
CA ALA A 160 -1.71 -20.57 33.19
C ALA A 160 -1.24 -19.91 34.51
N ALA A 161 -0.51 -20.67 35.34
CA ALA A 161 0.08 -20.13 36.57
C ALA A 161 1.12 -19.06 36.24
N GLY A 162 0.97 -17.86 36.80
CA GLY A 162 1.88 -16.74 36.54
C GLY A 162 1.70 -16.06 35.18
N GLU A 163 0.75 -16.51 34.36
CA GLU A 163 0.45 -15.87 33.07
C GLU A 163 -0.29 -14.55 33.27
N LYS A 164 0.16 -13.49 32.59
CA LYS A 164 -0.54 -12.21 32.57
C LYS A 164 -1.88 -12.36 31.83
N VAL A 165 -2.95 -11.77 32.38
CA VAL A 165 -4.29 -11.79 31.77
C VAL A 165 -4.28 -11.34 30.30
N ARG A 166 -3.48 -10.31 29.97
CA ARG A 166 -3.33 -9.82 28.59
C ARG A 166 -2.73 -10.87 27.64
N ALA A 167 -1.73 -11.63 28.09
CA ALA A 167 -1.12 -12.67 27.26
C ALA A 167 -2.11 -13.81 26.99
N TYR A 168 -2.87 -14.21 28.01
CA TYR A 168 -3.97 -15.16 27.87
C TYR A 168 -5.04 -14.66 26.88
N ALA A 169 -5.44 -13.39 26.98
CA ALA A 169 -6.42 -12.80 26.07
C ALA A 169 -5.95 -12.81 24.61
N TYR A 170 -4.69 -12.46 24.34
CA TYR A 170 -4.13 -12.46 22.99
C TYR A 170 -4.06 -13.86 22.38
N ASP A 171 -3.58 -14.84 23.15
CA ASP A 171 -3.52 -16.23 22.67
C ASP A 171 -4.93 -16.80 22.42
N LEU A 172 -5.90 -16.48 23.28
CA LEU A 172 -7.28 -16.90 23.09
C LEU A 172 -7.91 -16.26 21.84
N GLN A 173 -7.65 -14.97 21.60
CA GLN A 173 -8.12 -14.27 20.40
C GLN A 173 -7.48 -14.83 19.14
N ASP A 174 -6.19 -15.16 19.18
CA ASP A 174 -5.49 -15.76 18.05
C ASP A 174 -6.10 -17.11 17.67
N LYS A 175 -6.38 -17.99 18.65
CA LYS A 175 -7.08 -19.27 18.43
C LYS A 175 -8.45 -19.08 17.77
N LEU A 176 -9.20 -18.06 18.18
CA LEU A 176 -10.50 -17.75 17.58
C LEU A 176 -10.39 -17.20 16.15
N ASN A 177 -9.36 -16.39 15.87
CA ASN A 177 -9.10 -15.89 14.53
C ASN A 177 -8.75 -17.04 13.57
N GLN A 178 -7.99 -18.03 14.02
CA GLN A 178 -7.68 -19.23 13.25
C GLN A 178 -8.97 -20.03 12.93
N LEU A 179 -9.88 -20.17 13.90
CA LEU A 179 -11.19 -20.80 13.68
C LEU A 179 -12.03 -20.04 12.65
N LYS A 180 -12.11 -18.71 12.78
CA LYS A 180 -12.84 -17.83 11.84
C LYS A 180 -12.30 -17.94 10.42
N ALA A 181 -10.98 -18.03 10.27
CA ALA A 181 -10.33 -18.16 8.96
C ALA A 181 -10.61 -19.51 8.29
N GLN A 182 -10.83 -20.56 9.07
CA GLN A 182 -11.09 -21.92 8.57
C GLN A 182 -12.57 -22.15 8.25
N ASP A 183 -13.49 -21.72 9.10
CA ASP A 183 -14.94 -21.86 8.89
C ASP A 183 -15.74 -20.81 9.68
N SER A 184 -16.21 -19.78 8.98
CA SER A 184 -17.04 -18.72 9.59
C SER A 184 -18.46 -19.16 9.93
N THR A 185 -18.95 -20.27 9.35
CA THR A 185 -20.35 -20.70 9.53
C THR A 185 -20.54 -21.50 10.81
N ARG A 186 -19.49 -22.16 11.31
CA ARG A 186 -19.51 -22.96 12.55
C ARG A 186 -19.28 -22.17 13.82
N VAL A 187 -19.05 -20.86 13.70
CA VAL A 187 -18.77 -19.95 14.84
C VAL A 187 -19.78 -18.79 14.81
N PRO A 188 -21.08 -19.05 15.08
CA PRO A 188 -22.03 -17.98 15.27
C PRO A 188 -21.64 -17.15 16.50
N ASP A 189 -21.74 -15.83 16.39
CA ASP A 189 -21.48 -14.87 17.48
C ASP A 189 -20.08 -14.96 18.12
N ILE A 190 -19.06 -14.83 17.29
CA ILE A 190 -17.62 -14.81 17.64
C ILE A 190 -17.32 -13.97 18.90
N ASP A 191 -17.90 -12.77 18.99
CA ASP A 191 -17.65 -11.86 20.11
C ASP A 191 -18.22 -12.40 21.43
N VAL A 192 -19.37 -13.08 21.38
CA VAL A 192 -19.99 -13.72 22.55
C VAL A 192 -19.13 -14.90 22.98
N MET A 193 -18.79 -15.77 22.04
CA MET A 193 -17.92 -16.92 22.29
C MET A 193 -16.58 -16.52 22.91
N LEU A 194 -15.94 -15.47 22.40
CA LEU A 194 -14.67 -14.96 22.94
C LEU A 194 -14.82 -14.48 24.37
N LYS A 195 -15.84 -13.67 24.66
CA LYS A 195 -16.09 -13.11 26.00
C LYS A 195 -16.39 -14.21 27.00
N GLU A 196 -17.28 -15.13 26.67
CA GLU A 196 -17.65 -16.24 27.55
C GLU A 196 -16.43 -17.10 27.86
N GLN A 197 -15.68 -17.49 26.82
CA GLN A 197 -14.52 -18.33 26.99
C GLN A 197 -13.39 -17.63 27.77
N PHE A 198 -13.17 -16.34 27.51
CA PHE A 198 -12.21 -15.53 28.26
C PHE A 198 -12.54 -15.55 29.75
N VAL A 199 -13.79 -15.27 30.11
CA VAL A 199 -14.23 -15.25 31.51
C VAL A 199 -14.13 -16.63 32.14
N ILE A 200 -14.54 -17.69 31.44
CA ILE A 200 -14.45 -19.07 31.93
C ILE A 200 -12.99 -19.46 32.24
N GLY A 201 -12.04 -19.04 31.40
CA GLY A 201 -10.65 -19.43 31.55
C GLY A 201 -9.79 -18.55 32.43
N LEU A 202 -10.34 -17.49 33.03
CA LEU A 202 -9.65 -16.69 34.04
C LEU A 202 -9.35 -17.52 35.30
N ARG A 203 -8.11 -17.41 35.76
CA ARG A 203 -7.63 -18.10 36.96
C ARG A 203 -8.11 -17.47 38.26
N ASP A 204 -8.19 -16.14 38.31
CA ASP A 204 -8.63 -15.41 39.49
C ASP A 204 -10.16 -15.51 39.63
N ASP A 205 -10.60 -16.19 40.69
CA ASP A 205 -12.01 -16.42 41.00
C ASP A 205 -12.78 -15.13 41.29
N THR A 206 -12.13 -14.14 41.89
CA THR A 206 -12.78 -12.85 42.20
C THR A 206 -13.00 -12.06 40.91
N LEU A 207 -11.95 -11.90 40.10
CA LEU A 207 -12.02 -11.25 38.79
C LEU A 207 -13.02 -11.95 37.88
N ARG A 208 -13.03 -13.29 37.85
CA ARG A 208 -13.98 -14.08 37.06
C ARG A 208 -15.43 -13.79 37.46
N ARG A 209 -15.72 -13.69 38.77
CA ARG A 209 -17.08 -13.38 39.27
C ARG A 209 -17.51 -11.98 38.86
N GLU A 210 -16.65 -10.98 39.04
CA GLU A 210 -16.94 -9.59 38.64
C GLU A 210 -17.15 -9.48 37.12
N MET A 211 -16.31 -10.13 36.31
CA MET A 211 -16.49 -10.13 34.85
C MET A 211 -17.77 -10.85 34.41
N LYS A 212 -18.16 -11.96 35.05
CA LYS A 212 -19.45 -12.62 34.77
C LYS A 212 -20.63 -11.70 35.05
N LYS A 213 -20.55 -10.93 36.14
CA LYS A 213 -21.57 -9.95 36.51
C LYS A 213 -21.64 -8.84 35.46
N GLU A 214 -20.49 -8.30 35.04
CA GLU A 214 -20.40 -7.26 34.03
C GLU A 214 -20.98 -7.70 32.68
N VAL A 215 -20.64 -8.90 32.19
CA VAL A 215 -21.17 -9.45 30.94
C VAL A 215 -22.70 -9.63 30.99
N LYS A 216 -23.23 -10.03 32.16
CA LYS A 216 -24.68 -10.19 32.38
C LYS A 216 -25.41 -8.84 32.45
N GLU A 217 -24.81 -7.85 33.10
CA GLU A 217 -25.40 -6.52 33.26
C GLU A 217 -25.29 -5.68 31.96
N ASN A 218 -24.28 -5.95 31.12
CA ASN A 218 -23.95 -5.16 29.92
C ASN A 218 -23.67 -6.03 28.67
N PRO A 219 -24.63 -6.81 28.16
CA PRO A 219 -24.39 -7.74 27.05
C PRO A 219 -23.93 -7.08 25.74
N HIS A 220 -24.27 -5.82 25.49
CA HIS A 220 -24.03 -5.11 24.22
C HIS A 220 -23.05 -3.93 24.28
N ARG A 221 -22.38 -3.68 25.42
CA ARG A 221 -21.66 -2.41 25.65
C ARG A 221 -20.43 -2.15 24.76
N HIS A 222 -20.00 -3.11 23.95
CA HIS A 222 -18.83 -2.98 23.07
C HIS A 222 -19.06 -3.40 21.61
N SER A 223 -20.32 -3.44 21.14
CA SER A 223 -20.58 -3.31 19.71
C SER A 223 -20.66 -1.81 19.37
N ALA A 224 -19.51 -1.15 19.33
CA ALA A 224 -19.39 0.20 18.79
C ALA A 224 -18.90 0.09 17.34
N PRO A 225 -19.38 0.98 16.43
CA PRO A 225 -19.33 0.84 14.97
C PRO A 225 -17.92 0.79 14.37
#